data_AF-A0A0C2DH51-F1
#
_entry.id   AF-A0A0C2DH51-F1
#
_cell.length_a   1.000
_cell.length_b   1.000
_cell.length_c   1.000
_cell.angle_alpha   90.00
_cell.angle_beta   90.00
_cell.angle_gamma   90.00
#
_symmetry.space_group_name_H-M   'P 1'
#
loop_
_entity.id
_entity.type
_entity.pdbx_description
1 polymer ?
#
loop_
_entity_poly.entity_id
_entity_poly.type
_entity_poly.pdbx_seq_one_letter_code
_entity_poly.pdbx_strand_id
1 'polypeptide(L)'
;MLVAASFASGCNAHPIKPVDLASNIVEMGGLPLDVNKKVDVLLVLDNSGSMGDEQANLAANFGPFIDRLEQAGADYRIAITTTDIGGPLCGNTANGGQLQLSSCVDRPGTFVSAVTNEDKFDVACAAQCELGDADLQIRPTSIRADGEAVARPWIESFNGVDNLPTGVEPIEAFACFAPQGISGCGWESPLEATARALDNMQNVDRPEFGFLRDDALLAVLIVTDEVDCSFNPSLKNELFVEDTFYAEGANSVTSAVCWNGGVQCAGESPYADCWDVDLDANGQLTTDPAASVLRPVSRYVELLEGIAATKIGGREVLVSVIAGVPADYNSGAAELIYADSEDPNFQRDFGIGAGCENEVNGELQTAVPPVRLATFAEAFVGAGVDEGRRNLYSVCEADYTPAILDIVAGIEVELPPACFPACVLDLDASTEALEFSCDVTQSAGGQDQGIVECALGDSGWELPAGEDACWIAKTGADLAEACVAEDRNLEFELVRRPGVAVPGDVVVSAECELSSRPSIDCGEG
;
A
#
# COMPACT_ATOMS: atom_id res chain seq x y z
N MET A 1 76.37 71.34 14.08
CA MET A 1 76.13 70.90 12.69
C MET A 1 75.12 69.77 12.76
N LEU A 2 73.93 69.79 12.16
CA LEU A 2 73.30 70.63 11.15
C LEU A 2 71.77 70.58 11.41
N VAL A 3 71.11 71.74 11.29
CA VAL A 3 69.79 72.01 10.68
C VAL A 3 68.57 71.18 11.13
N ALA A 4 67.67 71.85 11.85
CA ALA A 4 66.25 71.54 11.87
C ALA A 4 65.58 72.21 10.65
N ALA A 5 64.81 71.44 9.88
CA ALA A 5 63.94 71.93 8.82
C ALA A 5 62.51 71.41 9.06
N SER A 6 61.61 72.33 9.35
CA SER A 6 60.16 72.09 9.36
C SER A 6 59.65 72.02 7.93
N PHE A 7 59.01 70.91 7.57
CA PHE A 7 58.11 70.84 6.42
C PHE A 7 56.70 70.58 6.93
N ALA A 8 55.79 71.49 6.59
CA ALA A 8 54.36 71.28 6.68
C ALA A 8 53.92 70.42 5.48
N SER A 9 53.24 69.31 5.75
CA SER A 9 52.45 68.57 4.75
C SER A 9 51.03 68.44 5.27
N GLY A 10 50.10 69.12 4.60
CA GLY A 10 48.68 68.82 4.72
C GLY A 10 48.36 67.53 3.97
N CYS A 11 47.67 66.62 4.63
CA CYS A 11 46.92 65.55 3.98
C CYS A 11 45.52 65.51 4.60
N ASN A 12 44.50 65.73 3.76
CA ASN A 12 43.11 65.43 4.08
C ASN A 12 42.98 63.92 4.30
N ALA A 13 42.96 63.48 5.55
CA ALA A 13 42.55 62.14 5.91
C ALA A 13 41.01 62.10 5.91
N HIS A 14 40.40 61.72 4.79
CA HIS A 14 39.03 61.23 4.82
C HIS A 14 39.05 59.83 5.44
N PRO A 15 38.34 59.58 6.56
CA PRO A 15 38.19 58.24 7.07
C PRO A 15 37.42 57.43 6.04
N ILE A 16 38.01 56.32 5.57
CA ILE A 16 37.27 55.32 4.81
C ILE A 16 36.22 54.76 5.78
N LYS A 17 34.94 55.01 5.50
CA LYS A 17 33.84 54.35 6.20
C LYS A 17 33.99 52.85 5.97
N PRO A 18 34.05 52.02 7.03
CA PRO A 18 33.88 50.58 6.86
C PRO A 18 32.54 50.34 6.19
N VAL A 19 32.52 49.53 5.13
CA VAL A 19 31.28 48.94 4.64
C VAL A 19 30.90 47.90 5.68
N ASP A 20 29.86 48.17 6.47
CA ASP A 20 29.17 47.13 7.23
C ASP A 20 28.56 46.18 6.19
N LEU A 21 29.21 45.04 5.98
CA LEU A 21 28.54 43.88 5.40
C LEU A 21 27.58 43.37 6.47
N ALA A 22 26.36 43.91 6.49
CA ALA A 22 25.26 43.22 7.13
C ALA A 22 25.08 41.90 6.35
N SER A 23 25.45 40.78 6.96
CA SER A 23 24.95 39.50 6.51
C SER A 23 23.44 39.53 6.76
N ASN A 24 22.65 39.76 5.71
CA ASN A 24 21.24 39.41 5.76
C ASN A 24 21.20 37.90 5.90
N ILE A 25 20.88 37.42 7.10
CA ILE A 25 20.59 36.01 7.31
C ILE A 25 19.20 35.82 6.72
N VAL A 26 19.13 35.26 5.51
CA VAL A 26 17.88 34.83 4.89
C VAL A 26 17.54 33.48 5.50
N GLU A 27 16.35 33.37 6.09
CA GLU A 27 15.85 32.10 6.61
C GLU A 27 15.30 31.31 5.43
N MET A 28 15.97 30.19 5.11
CA MET A 28 15.53 29.25 4.09
C MET A 28 14.79 28.11 4.76
N GLY A 29 13.61 27.77 4.25
CA GLY A 29 12.89 26.55 4.59
C GLY A 29 13.03 25.55 3.45
N GLY A 30 13.21 24.28 3.77
CA GLY A 30 13.22 23.19 2.80
C GLY A 30 12.03 22.25 3.04
N LEU A 31 11.40 21.80 1.96
CA LEU A 31 10.34 20.78 1.96
C LEU A 31 10.72 19.69 0.95
N PRO A 32 10.70 18.40 1.30
CA PRO A 32 10.60 17.34 0.30
C PRO A 32 9.25 17.50 -0.41
N LEU A 33 9.28 17.89 -1.68
CA LEU A 33 8.08 17.92 -2.51
C LEU A 33 7.72 16.49 -2.84
N ASP A 34 6.63 16.01 -2.27
CA ASP A 34 6.08 14.69 -2.57
C ASP A 34 5.20 14.75 -3.83
N VAL A 35 5.84 15.13 -4.93
CA VAL A 35 5.19 15.38 -6.22
C VAL A 35 4.96 14.11 -7.02
N ASN A 36 5.68 13.04 -6.69
CA ASN A 36 5.49 11.73 -7.28
C ASN A 36 4.63 10.93 -6.29
N LYS A 37 3.34 10.83 -6.59
CA LYS A 37 2.33 10.20 -5.74
C LYS A 37 2.58 8.69 -5.57
N LYS A 38 3.57 8.29 -4.77
CA LYS A 38 4.08 6.91 -4.71
C LYS A 38 3.19 5.98 -3.89
N VAL A 39 2.85 4.81 -4.47
CA VAL A 39 1.99 3.80 -3.84
C VAL A 39 2.56 2.39 -4.00
N ASP A 40 2.74 1.66 -2.91
CA ASP A 40 3.06 0.24 -2.90
C ASP A 40 1.82 -0.57 -2.54
N VAL A 41 1.43 -1.53 -3.38
CA VAL A 41 0.23 -2.35 -3.21
C VAL A 41 0.64 -3.81 -3.05
N LEU A 42 0.31 -4.41 -1.91
CA LEU A 42 0.47 -5.83 -1.65
C LEU A 42 -0.89 -6.53 -1.67
N LEU A 43 -1.07 -7.44 -2.63
CA LEU A 43 -2.22 -8.32 -2.73
C LEU A 43 -1.90 -9.67 -2.11
N VAL A 44 -2.71 -10.09 -1.15
CA VAL A 44 -2.58 -11.37 -0.46
C VAL A 44 -3.83 -12.18 -0.78
N LEU A 45 -3.69 -13.11 -1.72
CA LEU A 45 -4.80 -13.78 -2.37
C LEU A 45 -4.93 -15.22 -1.90
N ASP A 46 -6.12 -15.55 -1.44
CA ASP A 46 -6.45 -16.92 -1.09
C ASP A 46 -6.50 -17.81 -2.33
N ASN A 47 -5.72 -18.90 -2.26
CA ASN A 47 -5.59 -19.90 -3.31
C ASN A 47 -6.14 -21.26 -2.87
N SER A 48 -7.02 -21.28 -1.87
CA SER A 48 -7.77 -22.45 -1.42
C SER A 48 -8.70 -22.99 -2.51
N GLY A 49 -9.20 -24.21 -2.29
CA GLY A 49 -10.07 -24.91 -3.24
C GLY A 49 -11.42 -24.23 -3.53
N SER A 50 -11.89 -23.35 -2.65
CA SER A 50 -13.19 -22.68 -2.75
C SER A 50 -13.14 -21.35 -3.48
N MET A 51 -11.96 -20.71 -3.57
CA MET A 51 -11.75 -19.36 -4.13
C MET A 51 -11.91 -19.23 -5.66
N GLY A 52 -12.41 -20.25 -6.35
CA GLY A 52 -12.39 -20.30 -7.83
C GLY A 52 -13.20 -19.18 -8.47
N ASP A 53 -14.41 -18.94 -7.97
CA ASP A 53 -15.33 -17.95 -8.52
C ASP A 53 -15.00 -16.54 -8.00
N GLU A 54 -14.51 -16.44 -6.76
CA GLU A 54 -14.01 -15.23 -6.10
C GLU A 54 -12.78 -14.67 -6.82
N GLN A 55 -11.84 -15.51 -7.25
CA GLN A 55 -10.69 -15.06 -8.06
C GLN A 55 -11.10 -14.56 -9.44
N ALA A 56 -12.16 -15.13 -10.04
CA ALA A 56 -12.72 -14.61 -11.28
C ALA A 56 -13.35 -13.22 -11.07
N ASN A 57 -14.09 -13.03 -9.96
CA ASN A 57 -14.62 -11.71 -9.58
C ASN A 57 -13.49 -10.71 -9.32
N LEU A 58 -12.42 -11.12 -8.64
CA LEU A 58 -11.26 -10.27 -8.40
C LEU A 58 -10.63 -9.80 -9.71
N ALA A 59 -10.34 -10.72 -10.64
CA ALA A 59 -9.75 -10.39 -11.93
C ALA A 59 -10.64 -9.44 -12.76
N ALA A 60 -11.96 -9.61 -12.69
CA ALA A 60 -12.91 -8.76 -13.40
C ALA A 60 -13.04 -7.35 -12.80
N ASN A 61 -12.88 -7.20 -11.49
CA ASN A 61 -13.13 -5.94 -10.77
C ASN A 61 -11.86 -5.12 -10.48
N PHE A 62 -10.67 -5.66 -10.74
CA PHE A 62 -9.42 -4.94 -10.44
C PHE A 62 -8.98 -3.95 -11.52
N GLY A 63 -9.53 -4.03 -12.73
CA GLY A 63 -9.24 -3.05 -13.80
C GLY A 63 -9.44 -1.60 -13.38
N PRO A 64 -10.62 -1.24 -12.80
CA PRO A 64 -10.87 0.08 -12.25
C PRO A 64 -9.84 0.57 -11.22
N PHE A 65 -9.19 -0.31 -10.47
CA PHE A 65 -8.13 0.07 -9.52
C PHE A 65 -6.92 0.66 -10.24
N ILE A 66 -6.41 -0.07 -11.24
CA ILE A 66 -5.23 0.32 -12.00
C ILE A 66 -5.55 1.59 -12.80
N ASP A 67 -6.72 1.66 -13.43
CA ASP A 67 -7.18 2.86 -14.13
C ASP A 67 -7.20 4.09 -13.21
N ARG A 68 -7.54 3.92 -11.94
CA ARG A 68 -7.55 5.01 -10.94
C ARG A 68 -6.15 5.42 -10.52
N LEU A 69 -5.23 4.47 -10.30
CA LEU A 69 -3.83 4.80 -10.03
C LEU A 69 -3.21 5.59 -11.19
N GLU A 70 -3.48 5.16 -12.43
CA GLU A 70 -3.03 5.86 -13.64
C GLU A 70 -3.67 7.25 -13.78
N GLN A 71 -4.98 7.38 -13.54
CA GLN A 71 -5.68 8.68 -13.54
C GLN A 71 -5.19 9.63 -12.44
N ALA A 72 -4.80 9.09 -11.29
CA ALA A 72 -4.24 9.86 -10.19
C ALA A 72 -2.81 10.34 -10.47
N GLY A 73 -2.15 9.81 -11.51
CA GLY A 73 -0.73 10.04 -11.81
C GLY A 73 0.18 9.42 -10.75
N ALA A 74 -0.23 8.27 -10.18
CA ALA A 74 0.51 7.61 -9.12
C ALA A 74 1.73 6.82 -9.65
N ASP A 75 2.83 6.89 -8.90
CA ASP A 75 4.02 6.08 -9.14
C ASP A 75 3.91 4.77 -8.33
N TYR A 76 3.35 3.73 -8.93
CA TYR A 76 2.93 2.54 -8.19
C TYR A 76 3.81 1.31 -8.38
N ARG A 77 3.76 0.44 -7.38
CA ARG A 77 4.19 -0.95 -7.46
C ARG A 77 3.08 -1.87 -6.99
N ILE A 78 2.81 -2.95 -7.70
CA ILE A 78 1.81 -3.95 -7.35
C ILE A 78 2.49 -5.31 -7.24
N ALA A 79 2.43 -5.90 -6.06
CA ALA A 79 2.94 -7.22 -5.76
C ALA A 79 1.80 -8.16 -5.33
N ILE A 80 1.92 -9.43 -5.68
CA ILE A 80 0.94 -10.47 -5.35
C ILE A 80 1.65 -11.58 -4.58
N THR A 81 1.03 -12.08 -3.52
CA THR A 81 1.39 -13.32 -2.81
C THR A 81 0.12 -14.13 -2.54
N THR A 82 0.26 -15.40 -2.21
CA THR A 82 -0.83 -16.21 -1.68
C THR A 82 -0.86 -16.22 -0.16
N THR A 83 -1.98 -16.66 0.42
CA THR A 83 -2.17 -16.97 1.85
C THR A 83 -1.54 -18.30 2.27
N ASP A 84 -1.22 -19.18 1.30
CA ASP A 84 -0.60 -20.49 1.55
C ASP A 84 0.87 -20.42 2.00
N ILE A 85 1.08 -20.58 3.31
CA ILE A 85 2.41 -20.71 3.93
C ILE A 85 2.85 -22.16 4.13
N GLY A 86 2.04 -23.11 3.67
CA GLY A 86 2.19 -24.55 3.86
C GLY A 86 1.69 -25.01 5.23
N GLY A 87 1.50 -26.32 5.37
CA GLY A 87 1.06 -26.93 6.62
C GLY A 87 1.01 -28.45 6.55
N PRO A 88 0.59 -29.13 7.62
CA PRO A 88 0.41 -30.57 7.60
C PRO A 88 -0.57 -30.99 6.50
N LEU A 89 -0.34 -32.14 5.88
CA LEU A 89 -1.18 -32.68 4.80
C LEU A 89 -1.22 -31.84 3.51
N CYS A 90 -0.55 -30.69 3.47
CA CYS A 90 -0.38 -29.89 2.26
C CYS A 90 0.83 -30.38 1.45
N GLY A 91 0.72 -30.25 0.12
CA GLY A 91 1.83 -30.51 -0.79
C GLY A 91 2.94 -29.45 -0.68
N ASN A 92 3.96 -29.55 -1.53
CA ASN A 92 5.01 -28.52 -1.64
C ASN A 92 4.58 -27.36 -2.58
N THR A 93 3.31 -26.95 -2.52
CA THR A 93 2.73 -25.90 -3.39
C THR A 93 2.74 -24.52 -2.75
N ALA A 94 2.99 -24.45 -1.44
CA ALA A 94 3.07 -23.21 -0.69
C ALA A 94 4.16 -22.27 -1.19
N ASN A 95 3.82 -20.99 -1.37
CA ASN A 95 4.78 -19.96 -1.72
C ASN A 95 5.51 -19.40 -0.48
N GLY A 96 4.94 -19.57 0.72
CA GLY A 96 5.56 -19.10 1.97
C GLY A 96 5.72 -17.59 2.07
N GLY A 97 4.87 -16.81 1.40
CA GLY A 97 4.97 -15.35 1.33
C GLY A 97 5.96 -14.84 0.27
N GLN A 98 6.38 -15.68 -0.67
CA GLN A 98 7.14 -15.24 -1.85
C GLN A 98 6.24 -14.55 -2.86
N LEU A 99 6.69 -13.43 -3.40
CA LEU A 99 5.90 -12.72 -4.42
C LEU A 99 5.79 -13.57 -5.69
N GLN A 100 4.58 -13.58 -6.27
CA GLN A 100 4.21 -14.35 -7.44
C GLN A 100 3.89 -13.40 -8.59
N LEU A 101 4.60 -13.60 -9.69
CA LEU A 101 4.37 -12.89 -10.94
C LEU A 101 4.57 -13.90 -12.07
N SER A 102 3.62 -14.84 -12.14
CA SER A 102 3.53 -15.86 -13.19
C SER A 102 2.12 -15.87 -13.75
N SER A 103 2.03 -15.93 -15.07
CA SER A 103 0.77 -15.93 -15.78
C SER A 103 -0.02 -17.18 -15.43
N CYS A 104 -1.30 -16.98 -15.13
CA CYS A 104 -2.21 -18.07 -14.83
C CYS A 104 -2.31 -19.09 -15.98
N VAL A 105 -2.14 -18.68 -17.25
CA VAL A 105 -2.30 -19.56 -18.43
C VAL A 105 -1.19 -20.61 -18.54
N ASP A 106 -0.02 -20.34 -17.95
CA ASP A 106 1.12 -21.26 -17.94
C ASP A 106 1.12 -22.20 -16.73
N ARG A 107 0.16 -22.01 -15.80
CA ARG A 107 -0.05 -22.88 -14.63
C ARG A 107 -1.49 -23.40 -14.52
N PRO A 108 -2.07 -24.01 -15.59
CA PRO A 108 -3.45 -24.49 -15.53
C PRO A 108 -3.70 -25.52 -14.42
N GLY A 109 -2.68 -26.29 -14.05
CA GLY A 109 -2.77 -27.26 -12.96
C GLY A 109 -2.99 -26.65 -11.57
N THR A 110 -2.71 -25.35 -11.36
CA THR A 110 -3.01 -24.69 -10.08
C THR A 110 -4.49 -24.37 -9.92
N PHE A 111 -5.30 -24.52 -10.97
CA PHE A 111 -6.75 -24.24 -10.95
C PHE A 111 -7.61 -25.49 -10.75
N VAL A 112 -6.98 -26.58 -10.32
CA VAL A 112 -7.67 -27.83 -9.97
C VAL A 112 -7.61 -28.01 -8.47
N SER A 113 -8.77 -28.01 -7.82
CA SER A 113 -8.87 -28.23 -6.38
C SER A 113 -8.30 -29.60 -6.00
N ALA A 114 -7.36 -29.61 -5.06
CA ALA A 114 -6.76 -30.85 -4.56
C ALA A 114 -7.76 -31.73 -3.80
N VAL A 115 -8.88 -31.14 -3.34
CA VAL A 115 -9.91 -31.81 -2.53
C VAL A 115 -11.06 -32.29 -3.39
N THR A 116 -11.66 -31.42 -4.21
CA THR A 116 -12.87 -31.73 -4.99
C THR A 116 -12.56 -32.25 -6.40
N ASN A 117 -11.33 -32.02 -6.91
CA ASN A 117 -10.95 -32.18 -8.33
C ASN A 117 -11.77 -31.30 -9.28
N GLU A 118 -12.41 -30.26 -8.75
CA GLU A 118 -13.04 -29.25 -9.58
C GLU A 118 -11.98 -28.42 -10.31
N ASP A 119 -12.23 -28.16 -11.58
CA ASP A 119 -11.35 -27.38 -12.46
C ASP A 119 -12.02 -26.04 -12.76
N LYS A 120 -11.37 -24.95 -12.33
CA LYS A 120 -11.85 -23.58 -12.50
C LYS A 120 -10.97 -22.76 -13.46
N PHE A 121 -10.08 -23.41 -14.22
CA PHE A 121 -9.14 -22.71 -15.09
C PHE A 121 -9.83 -21.78 -16.10
N ASP A 122 -10.89 -22.27 -16.74
CA ASP A 122 -11.59 -21.52 -17.79
C ASP A 122 -12.26 -20.24 -17.25
N VAL A 123 -12.80 -20.30 -16.03
CA VAL A 123 -13.54 -19.18 -15.42
C VAL A 123 -12.64 -18.19 -14.69
N ALA A 124 -11.59 -18.68 -14.03
CA ALA A 124 -10.71 -17.86 -13.20
C ALA A 124 -9.51 -17.29 -13.97
N CYS A 125 -9.10 -17.90 -15.08
CA CYS A 125 -7.93 -17.48 -15.85
C CYS A 125 -8.23 -17.26 -17.34
N ALA A 126 -8.70 -18.29 -18.04
CA ALA A 126 -8.72 -18.27 -19.51
C ALA A 126 -9.76 -17.28 -20.09
N ALA A 127 -10.75 -16.86 -19.31
CA ALA A 127 -11.73 -15.86 -19.72
C ALA A 127 -11.21 -14.41 -19.62
N GLN A 128 -10.05 -14.19 -19.01
CA GLN A 128 -9.53 -12.87 -18.61
C GLN A 128 -8.10 -12.66 -19.11
N CYS A 129 -7.36 -13.74 -19.37
CA CYS A 129 -5.97 -13.69 -19.80
C CYS A 129 -5.70 -14.55 -21.03
N GLU A 130 -4.99 -13.98 -22.01
CA GLU A 130 -4.47 -14.68 -23.19
C GLU A 130 -2.92 -14.69 -23.26
N LEU A 131 -2.24 -14.03 -22.32
CA LEU A 131 -0.79 -13.79 -22.36
C LEU A 131 -0.04 -14.76 -21.44
N GLY A 132 0.99 -15.44 -21.96
CA GLY A 132 1.85 -16.32 -21.16
C GLY A 132 3.01 -15.59 -20.50
N ASP A 133 3.79 -16.28 -19.68
CA ASP A 133 5.04 -15.79 -19.05
C ASP A 133 6.03 -15.27 -20.09
N ALA A 134 6.05 -15.87 -21.27
CA ALA A 134 6.90 -15.43 -22.38
C ALA A 134 6.48 -14.06 -22.94
N ASP A 135 5.19 -13.73 -22.86
CA ASP A 135 4.61 -12.47 -23.33
C ASP A 135 4.63 -11.39 -22.22
N LEU A 136 4.84 -11.80 -20.96
CA LEU A 136 4.79 -10.94 -19.77
C LEU A 136 6.14 -10.81 -19.05
N GLN A 137 7.25 -10.92 -19.78
CA GLN A 137 8.59 -10.80 -19.20
C GLN A 137 8.85 -9.41 -18.61
N ILE A 138 8.99 -9.33 -17.29
CA ILE A 138 9.31 -8.07 -16.60
C ILE A 138 10.64 -7.51 -17.09
N ARG A 139 10.61 -6.26 -17.56
CA ARG A 139 11.78 -5.48 -17.94
C ARG A 139 12.57 -5.13 -16.68
N PRO A 140 13.89 -5.36 -16.65
CA PRO A 140 14.72 -4.98 -15.50
C PRO A 140 14.70 -3.47 -15.27
N THR A 141 14.55 -3.08 -14.01
CA THR A 141 14.58 -1.67 -13.57
C THR A 141 15.47 -1.49 -12.35
N SER A 142 15.96 -0.27 -12.20
CA SER A 142 16.82 0.10 -11.08
C SER A 142 15.98 0.70 -9.95
N ILE A 143 16.12 0.15 -8.74
CA ILE A 143 15.49 0.70 -7.53
C ILE A 143 16.25 1.91 -6.96
N ARG A 144 17.46 2.18 -7.48
CA ARG A 144 18.29 3.34 -7.17
C ARG A 144 18.94 3.89 -8.44
N ALA A 145 19.22 5.18 -8.50
CA ALA A 145 19.80 5.81 -9.69
C ALA A 145 21.15 5.22 -10.13
N ASP A 146 21.96 4.73 -9.20
CA ASP A 146 23.24 4.07 -9.45
C ASP A 146 23.17 2.53 -9.38
N GLY A 147 21.97 1.99 -9.17
CA GLY A 147 21.72 0.57 -8.97
C GLY A 147 21.66 -0.23 -10.27
N GLU A 148 22.00 -1.51 -10.17
CA GLU A 148 21.79 -2.47 -11.27
C GLU A 148 20.29 -2.64 -11.56
N ALA A 149 19.95 -2.64 -12.84
CA ALA A 149 18.61 -2.93 -13.29
C ALA A 149 18.35 -4.44 -13.16
N VAL A 150 17.34 -4.82 -12.38
CA VAL A 150 17.00 -6.22 -12.10
C VAL A 150 15.50 -6.41 -12.30
N ALA A 151 15.11 -7.50 -12.96
CA ALA A 151 13.71 -7.90 -13.05
C ALA A 151 13.27 -8.46 -11.70
N ARG A 152 12.18 -7.92 -11.16
CA ARG A 152 11.68 -8.24 -9.82
C ARG A 152 10.20 -8.63 -9.88
N PRO A 153 9.68 -9.37 -8.89
CA PRO A 153 8.34 -9.95 -8.95
C PRO A 153 7.24 -8.93 -8.56
N TRP A 154 7.20 -7.79 -9.26
CA TRP A 154 6.10 -6.82 -9.16
C TRP A 154 5.86 -6.11 -10.50
N ILE A 155 4.63 -5.62 -10.71
CA ILE A 155 4.34 -4.62 -11.73
C ILE A 155 4.73 -3.27 -11.17
N GLU A 156 5.38 -2.41 -11.95
CA GLU A 156 5.54 -1.00 -11.61
C GLU A 156 5.25 -0.11 -12.80
N SER A 157 4.79 1.11 -12.51
CA SER A 157 4.61 2.20 -13.48
C SER A 157 5.04 3.49 -12.82
N PHE A 158 6.08 4.13 -13.36
CA PHE A 158 6.58 5.44 -12.91
C PHE A 158 6.49 6.43 -14.05
N ASN A 159 5.76 7.53 -13.85
CA ASN A 159 5.58 8.57 -14.87
C ASN A 159 5.13 8.00 -16.25
N GLY A 160 4.22 7.02 -16.22
CA GLY A 160 3.71 6.31 -17.40
C GLY A 160 4.75 5.42 -18.11
N VAL A 161 5.86 5.10 -17.44
CA VAL A 161 6.82 4.08 -17.89
C VAL A 161 6.69 2.88 -16.98
N ASP A 162 6.08 1.82 -17.51
CA ASP A 162 5.97 0.54 -16.82
C ASP A 162 7.21 -0.36 -17.02
N ASN A 163 7.25 -1.45 -16.24
CA ASN A 163 8.22 -2.53 -16.40
C ASN A 163 7.70 -3.71 -17.24
N LEU A 164 6.65 -3.52 -18.06
CA LEU A 164 6.00 -4.57 -18.85
C LEU A 164 6.50 -4.60 -20.29
N PRO A 165 6.40 -5.71 -21.02
CA PRO A 165 6.77 -5.76 -22.44
C PRO A 165 6.05 -4.71 -23.30
N THR A 166 6.71 -4.25 -24.36
CA THR A 166 6.14 -3.21 -25.24
C THR A 166 4.79 -3.63 -25.81
N GLY A 167 3.75 -2.84 -25.56
CA GLY A 167 2.40 -3.07 -26.06
C GLY A 167 1.53 -3.94 -25.15
N VAL A 168 1.99 -4.24 -23.92
CA VAL A 168 1.19 -4.84 -22.86
C VAL A 168 0.81 -3.75 -21.87
N GLU A 169 -0.48 -3.54 -21.66
CA GLU A 169 -0.96 -2.56 -20.69
C GLU A 169 -0.92 -3.15 -19.26
N PRO A 170 -0.75 -2.33 -18.20
CA PRO A 170 -0.76 -2.79 -16.81
C PRO A 170 -1.98 -3.62 -16.41
N ILE A 171 -3.16 -3.26 -16.92
CA ILE A 171 -4.41 -4.00 -16.69
C ILE A 171 -4.38 -5.40 -17.33
N GLU A 172 -3.81 -5.54 -18.53
CA GLU A 172 -3.70 -6.83 -19.23
C GLU A 172 -2.72 -7.77 -18.51
N ALA A 173 -1.57 -7.23 -18.08
CA ALA A 173 -0.61 -7.99 -17.28
C ALA A 173 -1.21 -8.41 -15.94
N PHE A 174 -1.92 -7.50 -15.26
CA PHE A 174 -2.56 -7.80 -13.98
C PHE A 174 -3.60 -8.91 -14.09
N ALA A 175 -4.46 -8.88 -15.12
CA ALA A 175 -5.47 -9.91 -15.36
C ALA A 175 -4.87 -11.31 -15.50
N CYS A 176 -3.63 -11.40 -15.97
CA CYS A 176 -2.88 -12.65 -16.08
C CYS A 176 -2.16 -13.06 -14.79
N PHE A 177 -1.66 -12.09 -14.02
CA PHE A 177 -0.91 -12.37 -12.80
C PHE A 177 -1.80 -12.58 -11.58
N ALA A 178 -2.94 -11.91 -11.47
CA ALA A 178 -3.76 -11.93 -10.26
C ALA A 178 -4.32 -13.32 -9.90
N PRO A 179 -4.91 -14.10 -10.83
CA PRO A 179 -5.52 -15.38 -10.47
C PRO A 179 -4.46 -16.38 -9.98
N GLN A 180 -4.34 -16.67 -8.68
CA GLN A 180 -3.29 -17.53 -8.12
C GLN A 180 -3.61 -19.04 -8.18
N GLY A 181 -4.82 -19.41 -8.58
CA GLY A 181 -5.28 -20.79 -8.61
C GLY A 181 -5.96 -21.22 -7.31
N ILE A 182 -6.48 -22.44 -7.27
CA ILE A 182 -7.27 -23.03 -6.18
C ILE A 182 -6.67 -24.34 -5.64
N SER A 183 -5.39 -24.60 -5.93
CA SER A 183 -4.68 -25.81 -5.52
C SER A 183 -3.89 -25.62 -4.22
N GLY A 184 -4.11 -24.50 -3.52
CA GLY A 184 -3.44 -24.13 -2.28
C GLY A 184 -3.84 -24.99 -1.09
N CYS A 185 -3.14 -24.77 0.01
CA CYS A 185 -3.35 -25.43 1.28
C CYS A 185 -4.52 -24.79 2.03
N GLY A 186 -5.60 -25.54 2.32
CA GLY A 186 -6.75 -25.04 3.12
C GLY A 186 -6.47 -24.77 4.60
N TRP A 187 -5.22 -24.44 4.96
CA TRP A 187 -4.82 -23.84 6.24
C TRP A 187 -4.41 -22.40 5.96
N GLU A 188 -5.37 -21.58 5.52
CA GLU A 188 -5.03 -20.28 4.97
C GLU A 188 -4.46 -19.34 6.03
N SER A 189 -3.30 -18.74 5.74
CA SER A 189 -2.55 -17.94 6.73
C SER A 189 -2.26 -16.53 6.23
N PRO A 190 -3.29 -15.74 5.89
CA PRO A 190 -3.16 -14.38 5.36
C PRO A 190 -2.24 -13.48 6.20
N LEU A 191 -2.30 -13.55 7.53
CA LEU A 191 -1.51 -12.66 8.38
C LEU A 191 0.00 -13.01 8.33
N GLU A 192 0.35 -14.28 8.47
CA GLU A 192 1.74 -14.74 8.37
C GLU A 192 2.27 -14.63 6.94
N ALA A 193 1.44 -14.86 5.91
CA ALA A 193 1.81 -14.63 4.52
C ALA A 193 2.16 -13.17 4.25
N THR A 194 1.32 -12.24 4.74
CA THR A 194 1.60 -10.79 4.71
C THR A 194 2.93 -10.48 5.39
N ALA A 195 3.12 -10.99 6.61
CA ALA A 195 4.34 -10.74 7.37
C ALA A 195 5.61 -11.23 6.66
N ARG A 196 5.56 -12.43 6.06
CA ARG A 196 6.69 -13.00 5.31
C ARG A 196 6.97 -12.25 4.02
N ALA A 197 5.93 -11.81 3.31
CA ALA A 197 6.11 -10.99 2.12
C ALA A 197 6.84 -9.69 2.46
N LEU A 198 6.40 -8.99 3.51
CA LEU A 198 7.02 -7.75 3.97
C LEU A 198 8.47 -7.94 4.46
N ASP A 199 8.79 -9.07 5.11
CA ASP A 199 10.17 -9.42 5.48
C ASP A 199 11.03 -9.70 4.24
N ASN A 200 10.51 -10.47 3.27
CA ASN A 200 11.21 -10.75 2.02
C ASN A 200 11.52 -9.46 1.24
N MET A 201 10.59 -8.50 1.20
CA MET A 201 10.78 -7.20 0.53
C MET A 201 11.91 -6.35 1.12
N GLN A 202 12.28 -6.58 2.38
CA GLN A 202 13.35 -5.86 3.08
C GLN A 202 14.68 -6.63 3.08
N ASN A 203 14.67 -7.90 2.65
CA ASN A 203 15.84 -8.76 2.69
C ASN A 203 16.65 -8.70 1.38
N VAL A 204 17.87 -8.17 1.44
CA VAL A 204 18.77 -7.97 0.28
C VAL A 204 19.08 -9.24 -0.52
N ASP A 205 18.96 -10.42 0.09
CA ASP A 205 19.24 -11.71 -0.55
C ASP A 205 18.01 -12.31 -1.27
N ARG A 206 16.88 -11.58 -1.28
CA ARG A 206 15.60 -11.99 -1.85
C ARG A 206 15.28 -11.23 -3.15
N PRO A 207 14.66 -11.87 -4.16
CA PRO A 207 14.25 -11.18 -5.38
C PRO A 207 13.22 -10.06 -5.15
N GLU A 208 12.47 -10.13 -4.05
CA GLU A 208 11.50 -9.14 -3.59
C GLU A 208 12.17 -7.84 -3.06
N PHE A 209 13.48 -7.86 -2.85
CA PHE A 209 14.18 -6.75 -2.20
C PHE A 209 13.95 -5.40 -2.90
N GLY A 210 13.57 -4.42 -2.10
CA GLY A 210 13.42 -3.03 -2.53
C GLY A 210 12.03 -2.71 -3.06
N PHE A 211 11.04 -3.59 -2.87
CA PHE A 211 9.64 -3.30 -3.14
C PHE A 211 9.13 -2.18 -2.22
N LEU A 212 9.27 -2.35 -0.90
CA LEU A 212 8.78 -1.43 0.12
C LEU A 212 9.59 -0.14 0.12
N ARG A 213 8.92 0.98 -0.20
CA ARG A 213 9.49 2.32 -0.21
C ARG A 213 9.05 3.10 1.03
N ASP A 214 9.99 3.81 1.66
CA ASP A 214 9.70 4.63 2.85
C ASP A 214 8.89 5.90 2.48
N ASP A 215 8.98 6.35 1.23
CA ASP A 215 8.30 7.53 0.68
C ASP A 215 7.05 7.19 -0.13
N ALA A 216 6.54 5.96 -0.02
CA ALA A 216 5.29 5.52 -0.63
C ALA A 216 4.26 5.13 0.44
N LEU A 217 2.97 5.35 0.16
CA LEU A 217 1.90 4.66 0.88
C LEU A 217 2.05 3.14 0.70
N LEU A 218 1.71 2.38 1.73
CA LEU A 218 1.57 0.93 1.60
C LEU A 218 0.10 0.57 1.72
N ALA A 219 -0.49 -0.02 0.69
CA ALA A 219 -1.82 -0.61 0.71
C ALA A 219 -1.70 -2.14 0.76
N VAL A 220 -2.25 -2.76 1.81
CA VAL A 220 -2.36 -4.22 1.94
C VAL A 220 -3.81 -4.61 1.69
N LEU A 221 -4.05 -5.41 0.66
CA LEU A 221 -5.36 -5.97 0.35
C LEU A 221 -5.33 -7.49 0.50
N ILE A 222 -6.12 -8.01 1.44
CA ILE A 222 -6.28 -9.43 1.69
C ILE A 222 -7.63 -9.87 1.12
N VAL A 223 -7.65 -10.98 0.38
CA VAL A 223 -8.88 -11.55 -0.20
C VAL A 223 -8.93 -13.04 0.15
N THR A 224 -9.92 -13.46 0.93
CA THR A 224 -10.03 -14.83 1.46
C THR A 224 -11.46 -15.18 1.84
N ASP A 225 -11.89 -16.43 1.64
CA ASP A 225 -13.16 -16.96 2.13
C ASP A 225 -13.00 -17.80 3.42
N GLU A 226 -11.75 -17.99 3.88
CA GLU A 226 -11.39 -18.72 5.08
C GLU A 226 -11.03 -17.82 6.28
N VAL A 227 -10.72 -18.45 7.41
CA VAL A 227 -10.22 -17.79 8.62
C VAL A 227 -8.70 -17.79 8.66
N ASP A 228 -8.10 -16.82 9.36
CA ASP A 228 -6.64 -16.82 9.54
C ASP A 228 -6.18 -18.01 10.40
N CYS A 229 -5.38 -18.87 9.80
CA CYS A 229 -4.74 -20.05 10.39
C CYS A 229 -3.24 -19.85 10.59
N SER A 230 -2.76 -18.61 10.78
CA SER A 230 -1.34 -18.28 10.93
C SER A 230 -0.70 -18.94 12.16
N PHE A 231 -0.39 -20.23 12.04
CA PHE A 231 -0.08 -21.12 13.14
C PHE A 231 1.37 -20.99 13.59
N ASN A 232 1.61 -21.35 14.85
CA ASN A 232 2.95 -21.47 15.41
C ASN A 232 3.58 -22.80 14.95
N PRO A 233 4.63 -22.80 14.12
CA PRO A 233 5.20 -24.04 13.60
C PRO A 233 5.76 -24.98 14.68
N SER A 234 6.09 -24.44 15.86
CA SER A 234 6.57 -25.22 17.00
C SER A 234 5.47 -26.04 17.67
N LEU A 235 4.20 -25.64 17.47
CA LEU A 235 3.01 -26.26 18.07
C LEU A 235 2.10 -26.91 17.01
N LYS A 236 2.66 -27.23 15.83
CA LYS A 236 1.88 -27.78 14.72
C LYS A 236 1.24 -29.14 15.04
N ASN A 237 1.86 -29.95 15.91
CA ASN A 237 1.28 -31.26 16.23
C ASN A 237 0.08 -31.08 17.16
N GLU A 238 0.20 -30.15 18.10
CA GLU A 238 -0.82 -29.77 19.05
C GLU A 238 -2.05 -29.20 18.34
N LEU A 239 -1.85 -28.41 17.28
CA LEU A 239 -2.95 -27.85 16.48
C LEU A 239 -3.57 -28.88 15.51
N PHE A 240 -2.76 -29.63 14.75
CA PHE A 240 -3.25 -30.41 13.62
C PHE A 240 -3.32 -31.94 13.86
N VAL A 241 -2.66 -32.47 14.89
CA VAL A 241 -2.55 -33.92 15.13
C VAL A 241 -3.29 -34.35 16.40
N GLU A 242 -3.15 -33.59 17.47
CA GLU A 242 -3.93 -33.81 18.69
C GLU A 242 -5.37 -33.31 18.50
N ASP A 243 -6.33 -33.94 19.19
CA ASP A 243 -7.76 -33.68 19.01
C ASP A 243 -8.28 -32.44 19.76
N THR A 244 -7.38 -31.69 20.41
CA THR A 244 -7.73 -30.55 21.28
C THR A 244 -8.52 -29.47 20.56
N PHE A 245 -8.22 -29.24 19.29
CA PHE A 245 -8.85 -28.20 18.46
C PHE A 245 -9.76 -28.75 17.36
N TYR A 246 -9.97 -30.07 17.31
CA TYR A 246 -10.80 -30.67 16.27
C TYR A 246 -12.26 -30.25 16.44
N ALA A 247 -13.00 -30.17 15.34
CA ALA A 247 -14.44 -29.98 15.41
C ALA A 247 -15.11 -31.10 16.23
N GLU A 248 -16.20 -30.78 16.92
CA GLU A 248 -16.91 -31.75 17.75
C GLU A 248 -17.33 -32.97 16.91
N GLY A 249 -16.91 -34.17 17.35
CA GLY A 249 -17.22 -35.42 16.66
C GLY A 249 -16.39 -35.72 15.40
N ALA A 250 -15.44 -34.84 15.03
CA ALA A 250 -14.48 -35.12 13.97
C ALA A 250 -13.43 -36.15 14.41
N ASN A 251 -13.08 -37.06 13.51
CA ASN A 251 -12.02 -38.07 13.73
C ASN A 251 -10.72 -37.72 13.00
N SER A 252 -10.67 -36.56 12.35
CA SER A 252 -9.56 -36.05 11.56
C SER A 252 -9.60 -34.53 11.57
N VAL A 253 -8.44 -33.93 11.38
CA VAL A 253 -8.29 -32.47 11.26
C VAL A 253 -9.10 -31.91 10.09
N THR A 254 -9.70 -30.74 10.29
CA THR A 254 -10.43 -29.91 9.33
C THR A 254 -10.09 -28.44 9.59
N SER A 255 -10.42 -27.52 8.67
CA SER A 255 -10.18 -26.06 8.80
C SER A 255 -10.75 -25.45 10.09
N ALA A 256 -11.70 -26.13 10.74
CA ALA A 256 -12.21 -25.84 12.07
C ALA A 256 -11.12 -25.68 13.14
N VAL A 257 -9.94 -26.31 13.00
CA VAL A 257 -8.84 -26.11 13.96
C VAL A 257 -8.34 -24.66 13.98
N CYS A 258 -8.44 -23.95 12.86
CA CYS A 258 -8.03 -22.56 12.74
C CYS A 258 -9.02 -21.64 13.47
N TRP A 259 -10.32 -21.94 13.40
CA TRP A 259 -11.35 -21.27 14.20
C TRP A 259 -11.19 -21.59 15.69
N ASN A 260 -11.18 -22.88 16.04
CA ASN A 260 -11.10 -23.35 17.42
C ASN A 260 -9.81 -22.95 18.13
N GLY A 261 -8.71 -22.79 17.38
CA GLY A 261 -7.40 -22.42 17.90
C GLY A 261 -7.21 -20.93 18.17
N GLY A 262 -8.14 -20.07 17.73
CA GLY A 262 -7.95 -18.62 17.79
C GLY A 262 -9.19 -17.78 18.04
N VAL A 263 -10.36 -18.39 18.27
CA VAL A 263 -11.63 -17.68 18.48
C VAL A 263 -12.36 -18.19 19.72
N GLN A 264 -12.92 -17.27 20.50
CA GLN A 264 -13.89 -17.57 21.56
C GLN A 264 -15.19 -16.82 21.32
N CYS A 265 -16.31 -17.48 21.66
CA CYS A 265 -17.65 -16.92 21.52
C CYS A 265 -18.40 -16.91 22.85
N ALA A 266 -19.25 -15.90 23.05
CA ALA A 266 -20.11 -15.78 24.22
C ALA A 266 -21.51 -16.37 23.98
N GLY A 267 -21.93 -17.26 24.89
CA GLY A 267 -23.28 -17.82 24.90
C GLY A 267 -23.42 -19.11 24.09
N GLU A 268 -24.64 -19.39 23.64
CA GLU A 268 -24.98 -20.51 22.75
C GLU A 268 -25.30 -19.95 21.36
N SER A 269 -25.16 -20.76 20.30
CA SER A 269 -25.50 -20.37 18.93
C SER A 269 -26.99 -19.97 18.78
N PRO A 270 -27.31 -18.87 18.08
CA PRO A 270 -26.39 -17.85 17.56
C PRO A 270 -25.74 -17.06 18.71
N TYR A 271 -24.42 -16.94 18.65
CA TYR A 271 -23.59 -16.38 19.71
C TYR A 271 -23.81 -14.88 19.86
N ALA A 272 -23.64 -14.38 21.10
CA ALA A 272 -23.80 -12.97 21.38
C ALA A 272 -22.65 -12.12 20.81
N ASP A 273 -21.44 -12.68 20.80
CA ASP A 273 -20.22 -12.06 20.28
C ASP A 273 -19.13 -13.13 20.12
N CYS A 274 -18.15 -12.88 19.25
CA CYS A 274 -16.94 -13.69 19.11
C CYS A 274 -15.71 -12.79 18.94
N TRP A 275 -14.61 -13.13 19.60
CA TRP A 275 -13.37 -12.34 19.59
C TRP A 275 -12.14 -13.25 19.45
N ASP A 276 -11.03 -12.68 18.97
CA ASP A 276 -9.77 -13.39 18.84
C ASP A 276 -9.14 -13.69 20.20
N VAL A 277 -8.51 -14.85 20.32
CA VAL A 277 -7.84 -15.29 21.56
C VAL A 277 -6.54 -16.02 21.26
N ASP A 278 -5.62 -15.95 22.22
CA ASP A 278 -4.40 -16.75 22.22
C ASP A 278 -4.58 -17.98 23.09
N LEU A 279 -4.51 -19.16 22.48
CA LEU A 279 -4.69 -20.46 23.15
C LEU A 279 -3.39 -21.26 23.15
N ASP A 280 -3.05 -21.86 24.29
CA ASP A 280 -1.93 -22.77 24.40
C ASP A 280 -2.24 -24.16 23.81
N ALA A 281 -1.26 -25.06 23.82
CA ALA A 281 -1.39 -26.44 23.34
C ALA A 281 -2.55 -27.25 23.97
N ASN A 282 -3.11 -26.82 25.10
CA ASN A 282 -4.21 -27.49 25.79
C ASN A 282 -5.55 -26.75 25.62
N GLY A 283 -5.62 -25.74 24.73
CA GLY A 283 -6.79 -24.90 24.54
C GLY A 283 -7.05 -23.92 25.69
N GLN A 284 -6.03 -23.60 26.50
CA GLN A 284 -6.15 -22.63 27.60
C GLN A 284 -5.65 -21.26 27.16
N LEU A 285 -6.31 -20.20 27.64
CA LEU A 285 -5.86 -18.83 27.41
C LEU A 285 -4.41 -18.65 27.87
N THR A 286 -3.59 -18.07 27.01
CA THR A 286 -2.20 -17.75 27.30
C THR A 286 -1.89 -16.30 26.94
N THR A 287 -0.93 -15.71 27.63
CA THR A 287 -0.34 -14.41 27.27
C THR A 287 1.12 -14.57 26.83
N ASP A 288 1.63 -15.80 26.73
CA ASP A 288 2.95 -16.10 26.19
C ASP A 288 2.82 -16.38 24.69
N PRO A 289 3.29 -15.47 23.80
CA PRO A 289 3.19 -15.64 22.36
C PRO A 289 3.87 -16.92 21.85
N ALA A 290 4.89 -17.42 22.54
CA ALA A 290 5.60 -18.64 22.15
C ALA A 290 4.79 -19.90 22.46
N ALA A 291 3.85 -19.81 23.41
CA ALA A 291 2.95 -20.89 23.80
C ALA A 291 1.65 -20.90 23.00
N SER A 292 1.31 -19.84 22.26
CA SER A 292 0.07 -19.77 21.47
C SER A 292 0.14 -20.65 20.21
N VAL A 293 -0.90 -21.46 19.96
CA VAL A 293 -0.99 -22.37 18.80
C VAL A 293 -1.16 -21.64 17.49
N LEU A 294 -1.88 -20.51 17.51
CA LEU A 294 -1.89 -19.52 16.45
C LEU A 294 -1.04 -18.33 16.89
N ARG A 295 -0.27 -17.74 15.98
CA ARG A 295 0.54 -16.56 16.32
C ARG A 295 -0.41 -15.39 16.66
N PRO A 296 -0.19 -14.66 17.76
CA PRO A 296 -1.09 -13.59 18.17
C PRO A 296 -1.32 -12.53 17.09
N VAL A 297 -2.54 -11.99 16.99
CA VAL A 297 -2.87 -10.94 16.00
C VAL A 297 -2.02 -9.69 16.21
N SER A 298 -1.73 -9.34 17.47
CA SER A 298 -0.88 -8.21 17.85
C SER A 298 0.49 -8.22 17.17
N ARG A 299 1.07 -9.39 16.89
CA ARG A 299 2.33 -9.52 16.16
C ARG A 299 2.29 -8.84 14.79
N TYR A 300 1.16 -8.96 14.10
CA TYR A 300 0.99 -8.46 12.73
C TYR A 300 0.62 -6.98 12.72
N VAL A 301 -0.16 -6.55 13.72
CA VAL A 301 -0.43 -5.13 13.96
C VAL A 301 0.89 -4.40 14.25
N GLU A 302 1.68 -4.89 15.22
CA GLU A 302 2.98 -4.30 15.57
C GLU A 302 3.96 -4.27 14.38
N LEU A 303 3.90 -5.25 13.49
CA LEU A 303 4.72 -5.27 12.27
C LEU A 303 4.37 -4.11 11.33
N LEU A 304 3.08 -3.94 11.03
CA LEU A 304 2.62 -2.87 10.13
C LEU A 304 2.73 -1.49 10.78
N GLU A 305 2.49 -1.36 12.09
CA GLU A 305 2.78 -0.12 12.83
C GLU A 305 4.28 0.21 12.78
N GLY A 306 5.15 -0.81 12.87
CA GLY A 306 6.58 -0.65 12.71
C GLY A 306 6.97 -0.13 11.32
N ILE A 307 6.31 -0.61 10.26
CA ILE A 307 6.48 -0.11 8.89
C ILE A 307 5.92 1.31 8.76
N ALA A 308 4.74 1.59 9.30
CA ALA A 308 4.15 2.93 9.30
C ALA A 308 5.09 3.95 9.97
N ALA A 309 5.79 3.55 11.04
CA ALA A 309 6.75 4.40 11.72
C ALA A 309 8.04 4.70 10.90
N THR A 310 8.35 3.93 9.86
CA THR A 310 9.48 4.22 8.95
C THR A 310 9.08 5.11 7.78
N LYS A 311 7.78 5.29 7.55
CA LYS A 311 7.27 6.12 6.46
C LYS A 311 7.64 7.59 6.64
N ILE A 312 7.98 8.25 5.54
CA ILE A 312 8.31 9.68 5.51
C ILE A 312 7.15 10.49 4.90
N GLY A 313 7.14 11.81 5.09
CA GLY A 313 6.15 12.69 4.42
C GLY A 313 4.69 12.49 4.86
N GLY A 314 4.45 11.78 5.97
CA GLY A 314 3.10 11.47 6.43
C GLY A 314 2.46 10.25 5.74
N ARG A 315 3.21 9.48 4.94
CA ARG A 315 2.68 8.30 4.26
C ARG A 315 2.17 7.27 5.27
N GLU A 316 0.95 6.79 5.05
CA GLU A 316 0.30 5.80 5.91
C GLU A 316 0.45 4.36 5.40
N VAL A 317 0.02 3.42 6.25
CA VAL A 317 -0.21 2.03 5.90
C VAL A 317 -1.72 1.80 5.93
N LEU A 318 -2.29 1.46 4.78
CA LEU A 318 -3.70 1.16 4.59
C LEU A 318 -3.88 -0.36 4.55
N VAL A 319 -4.89 -0.86 5.26
CA VAL A 319 -5.29 -2.27 5.21
C VAL A 319 -6.74 -2.34 4.77
N SER A 320 -7.04 -3.27 3.87
CA SER A 320 -8.39 -3.61 3.46
C SER A 320 -8.51 -5.13 3.34
N VAL A 321 -9.63 -5.67 3.80
CA VAL A 321 -9.88 -7.11 3.82
C VAL A 321 -11.20 -7.42 3.15
N ILE A 322 -11.17 -8.26 2.13
CA ILE A 322 -12.34 -8.85 1.49
C ILE A 322 -12.48 -10.26 2.05
N ALA A 323 -13.46 -10.48 2.92
CA ALA A 323 -13.63 -11.72 3.68
C ALA A 323 -15.10 -12.05 3.97
N GLY A 324 -15.35 -13.10 4.78
CA GLY A 324 -16.68 -13.61 5.08
C GLY A 324 -17.53 -12.72 5.97
N VAL A 325 -17.85 -11.50 5.52
CA VAL A 325 -18.77 -10.56 6.17
C VAL A 325 -19.99 -10.32 5.28
N PRO A 326 -21.17 -9.98 5.80
CA PRO A 326 -22.34 -9.75 4.96
C PRO A 326 -22.16 -8.52 4.05
N ALA A 327 -22.97 -8.45 2.99
CA ALA A 327 -23.10 -7.24 2.17
C ALA A 327 -23.36 -6.01 3.07
N ASP A 328 -22.81 -4.86 2.67
CA ASP A 328 -22.92 -3.59 3.39
C ASP A 328 -22.33 -3.57 4.83
N TYR A 329 -21.58 -4.60 5.24
CA TYR A 329 -20.89 -4.63 6.54
C TYR A 329 -19.93 -3.43 6.72
N ASN A 330 -19.24 -3.04 5.66
CA ASN A 330 -18.35 -1.86 5.62
C ASN A 330 -19.05 -0.55 6.01
N SER A 331 -20.36 -0.44 5.75
CA SER A 331 -21.16 0.76 6.03
C SER A 331 -21.88 0.73 7.38
N GLY A 332 -21.83 -0.41 8.09
CA GLY A 332 -22.63 -0.65 9.29
C GLY A 332 -24.12 -0.86 9.04
N ALA A 333 -24.55 -1.02 7.77
CA ALA A 333 -25.94 -1.32 7.45
C ALA A 333 -26.30 -2.80 7.69
N ALA A 334 -25.29 -3.67 7.75
CA ALA A 334 -25.42 -5.06 8.17
C ALA A 334 -24.39 -5.39 9.27
N GLU A 335 -24.75 -6.34 10.12
CA GLU A 335 -23.89 -6.87 11.18
C GLU A 335 -23.66 -8.36 10.97
N LEU A 336 -22.46 -8.80 11.34
CA LEU A 336 -22.08 -10.19 11.24
C LEU A 336 -22.80 -11.01 12.33
N ILE A 337 -23.32 -12.17 11.94
CA ILE A 337 -24.01 -13.09 12.84
C ILE A 337 -23.13 -14.32 13.03
N TYR A 338 -22.62 -14.52 14.24
CA TYR A 338 -21.92 -15.73 14.60
C TYR A 338 -22.91 -16.82 14.99
N ALA A 339 -23.01 -17.88 14.20
CA ALA A 339 -23.90 -19.01 14.48
C ALA A 339 -23.28 -20.31 13.98
N ASP A 340 -23.61 -21.42 14.64
CA ASP A 340 -23.37 -22.75 14.10
C ASP A 340 -24.13 -22.96 12.79
N SER A 341 -23.52 -23.68 11.85
CA SER A 341 -24.16 -24.05 10.59
C SER A 341 -25.25 -25.10 10.78
N GLU A 342 -26.36 -24.94 10.05
CA GLU A 342 -27.34 -26.01 9.90
C GLU A 342 -26.84 -27.15 9.01
N ASP A 343 -25.81 -26.92 8.18
CA ASP A 343 -25.11 -27.98 7.45
C ASP A 343 -24.06 -28.64 8.34
N PRO A 344 -24.26 -29.91 8.75
CA PRO A 344 -23.31 -30.61 9.62
C PRO A 344 -21.94 -30.84 8.97
N ASN A 345 -21.83 -30.83 7.64
CA ASN A 345 -20.53 -30.91 6.98
C ASN A 345 -19.78 -29.59 7.08
N PHE A 346 -20.44 -28.46 6.77
CA PHE A 346 -19.83 -27.14 6.90
C PHE A 346 -19.41 -26.86 8.34
N GLN A 347 -20.27 -27.15 9.32
CA GLN A 347 -19.94 -27.01 10.74
C GLN A 347 -18.71 -27.85 11.13
N ARG A 348 -18.63 -29.10 10.65
CA ARG A 348 -17.47 -29.97 10.90
C ARG A 348 -16.21 -29.41 10.24
N ASP A 349 -16.34 -28.87 9.03
CA ASP A 349 -15.20 -28.50 8.22
C ASP A 349 -14.60 -27.15 8.67
N PHE A 350 -15.42 -26.20 9.13
CA PHE A 350 -14.98 -24.84 9.50
C PHE A 350 -15.20 -24.47 10.98
N GLY A 351 -15.93 -25.26 11.75
CA GLY A 351 -16.14 -25.03 13.19
C GLY A 351 -17.18 -23.94 13.54
N ILE A 352 -17.73 -23.28 12.52
CA ILE A 352 -18.74 -22.23 12.62
C ILE A 352 -19.57 -22.21 11.32
N GLY A 353 -20.74 -21.57 11.35
CA GLY A 353 -21.51 -21.24 10.16
C GLY A 353 -20.95 -20.07 9.37
N ALA A 354 -21.54 -19.85 8.19
CA ALA A 354 -21.09 -18.85 7.24
C ALA A 354 -21.28 -17.41 7.78
N GLY A 355 -20.31 -16.55 7.52
CA GLY A 355 -20.37 -15.11 7.78
C GLY A 355 -20.97 -14.33 6.62
N CYS A 356 -20.87 -14.87 5.40
CA CYS A 356 -21.69 -14.48 4.25
C CYS A 356 -22.05 -15.68 3.38
N GLU A 357 -23.18 -15.56 2.69
CA GLU A 357 -23.62 -16.44 1.62
C GLU A 357 -24.33 -15.62 0.55
N ASN A 358 -24.00 -15.85 -0.71
CA ASN A 358 -24.66 -15.19 -1.83
C ASN A 358 -24.55 -16.01 -3.12
N GLU A 359 -25.56 -15.93 -3.99
CA GLU A 359 -25.49 -16.58 -5.30
C GLU A 359 -24.93 -15.61 -6.34
N VAL A 360 -23.72 -15.88 -6.83
CA VAL A 360 -23.02 -15.08 -7.84
C VAL A 360 -22.85 -15.93 -9.10
N ASN A 361 -23.37 -15.44 -10.23
CA ASN A 361 -23.32 -16.14 -11.52
C ASN A 361 -23.90 -17.57 -11.51
N GLY A 362 -24.81 -17.87 -10.57
CA GLY A 362 -25.42 -19.19 -10.41
C GLY A 362 -24.64 -20.17 -9.54
N GLU A 363 -23.53 -19.72 -8.93
CA GLU A 363 -22.75 -20.44 -7.93
C GLU A 363 -22.99 -19.84 -6.55
N LEU A 364 -23.15 -20.68 -5.53
CA LEU A 364 -23.28 -20.22 -4.14
C LEU A 364 -21.89 -19.95 -3.57
N GLN A 365 -21.59 -18.69 -3.33
CA GLN A 365 -20.40 -18.26 -2.59
C GLN A 365 -20.71 -18.30 -1.09
N THR A 366 -19.80 -18.88 -0.32
CA THR A 366 -19.93 -19.04 1.13
C THR A 366 -18.58 -18.80 1.75
N ALA A 367 -18.51 -17.95 2.77
CA ALA A 367 -17.26 -17.65 3.48
C ALA A 367 -17.44 -17.64 4.99
N VAL A 368 -16.36 -17.96 5.69
CA VAL A 368 -16.32 -18.10 7.16
C VAL A 368 -16.12 -16.73 7.82
N PRO A 369 -16.77 -16.43 8.96
CA PRO A 369 -16.64 -15.13 9.61
C PRO A 369 -15.19 -14.84 10.07
N PRO A 370 -14.59 -13.70 9.69
CA PRO A 370 -13.15 -13.52 9.72
C PRO A 370 -12.64 -12.87 11.02
N VAL A 371 -13.00 -13.39 12.21
CA VAL A 371 -12.76 -12.75 13.53
C VAL A 371 -11.35 -12.17 13.69
N ARG A 372 -10.31 -12.99 13.46
CA ARG A 372 -8.91 -12.58 13.65
C ARG A 372 -8.45 -11.54 12.62
N LEU A 373 -8.97 -11.63 11.39
CA LEU A 373 -8.71 -10.66 10.33
C LEU A 373 -9.47 -9.34 10.58
N ALA A 374 -10.66 -9.41 11.18
CA ALA A 374 -11.41 -8.23 11.61
C ALA A 374 -10.63 -7.47 12.68
N THR A 375 -10.16 -8.15 13.74
CA THR A 375 -9.28 -7.53 14.75
C THR A 375 -8.05 -6.88 14.11
N PHE A 376 -7.42 -7.55 13.14
CA PHE A 376 -6.26 -7.02 12.43
C PHE A 376 -6.61 -5.78 11.61
N ALA A 377 -7.64 -5.83 10.78
CA ALA A 377 -8.04 -4.74 9.91
C ALA A 377 -8.54 -3.52 10.70
N GLU A 378 -9.31 -3.72 11.75
CA GLU A 378 -9.82 -2.65 12.62
C GLU A 378 -8.71 -1.82 13.28
N ALA A 379 -7.52 -2.41 13.48
CA ALA A 379 -6.35 -1.68 13.99
C ALA A 379 -5.81 -0.62 13.01
N PHE A 380 -6.18 -0.70 11.72
CA PHE A 380 -5.74 0.19 10.64
C PHE A 380 -6.89 0.98 10.02
N VAL A 381 -8.00 1.15 10.75
CA VAL A 381 -9.04 2.12 10.37
C VAL A 381 -8.45 3.53 10.58
N GLY A 382 -7.83 4.07 9.54
CA GLY A 382 -7.08 5.33 9.52
C GLY A 382 -7.73 6.42 8.66
N ALA A 383 -6.97 7.47 8.34
CA ALA A 383 -7.45 8.61 7.56
C ALA A 383 -7.91 8.14 6.16
N GLY A 384 -9.11 8.55 5.74
CA GLY A 384 -9.72 8.16 4.46
C GLY A 384 -10.87 7.17 4.56
N VAL A 385 -11.09 6.52 5.71
CA VAL A 385 -12.32 5.79 6.02
C VAL A 385 -13.25 6.73 6.79
N ASP A 386 -14.43 7.04 6.26
CA ASP A 386 -15.40 7.93 6.94
C ASP A 386 -15.68 7.44 8.37
N GLU A 387 -15.89 8.37 9.32
CA GLU A 387 -16.26 8.03 10.70
C GLU A 387 -17.40 6.98 10.73
N GLY A 388 -17.11 5.80 11.28
CA GLY A 388 -18.06 4.70 11.41
C GLY A 388 -18.07 3.68 10.26
N ARG A 389 -17.22 3.83 9.24
CA ARG A 389 -17.00 2.80 8.22
C ARG A 389 -15.92 1.80 8.65
N ARG A 390 -16.00 0.59 8.10
CA ARG A 390 -15.07 -0.52 8.33
C ARG A 390 -14.29 -0.80 7.05
N ASN A 391 -13.03 -1.17 7.18
CA ASN A 391 -12.16 -1.63 6.09
C ASN A 391 -12.28 -3.16 5.84
N LEU A 392 -13.50 -3.69 6.01
CA LEU A 392 -13.88 -5.08 5.73
C LEU A 392 -15.05 -5.15 4.77
N TYR A 393 -14.94 -5.98 3.74
CA TYR A 393 -15.91 -6.12 2.65
C TYR A 393 -16.26 -7.58 2.42
N SER A 394 -17.48 -7.84 1.95
CA SER A 394 -17.96 -9.19 1.67
C SER A 394 -17.24 -9.80 0.48
N VAL A 395 -16.62 -10.97 0.68
CA VAL A 395 -16.07 -11.80 -0.40
C VAL A 395 -17.17 -12.48 -1.21
N CYS A 396 -18.37 -12.64 -0.66
CA CYS A 396 -19.51 -13.25 -1.35
C CYS A 396 -20.18 -12.29 -2.37
N GLU A 397 -19.61 -11.13 -2.68
CA GLU A 397 -20.18 -10.21 -3.67
C GLU A 397 -19.58 -10.42 -5.06
N ALA A 398 -20.40 -10.16 -6.08
CA ALA A 398 -19.95 -10.14 -7.48
C ALA A 398 -19.04 -8.94 -7.80
N ASP A 399 -19.11 -7.88 -6.99
CA ASP A 399 -18.44 -6.60 -7.21
C ASP A 399 -17.58 -6.21 -6.02
N TYR A 400 -16.26 -6.28 -6.19
CA TYR A 400 -15.27 -5.84 -5.20
C TYR A 400 -14.86 -4.37 -5.38
N THR A 401 -15.46 -3.65 -6.33
CA THR A 401 -15.21 -2.22 -6.55
C THR A 401 -15.34 -1.39 -5.28
N PRO A 402 -16.30 -1.62 -4.35
CA PRO A 402 -16.35 -0.85 -3.10
C PRO A 402 -15.09 -0.98 -2.23
N ALA A 403 -14.55 -2.20 -2.10
CA ALA A 403 -13.31 -2.45 -1.36
C ALA A 403 -12.11 -1.75 -1.99
N ILE A 404 -12.09 -1.77 -3.31
CA ILE A 404 -11.05 -1.16 -4.14
C ILE A 404 -11.13 0.37 -4.09
N LEU A 405 -12.32 0.94 -4.22
CA LEU A 405 -12.53 2.39 -4.22
C LEU A 405 -12.23 3.03 -2.88
N ASP A 406 -12.51 2.36 -1.77
CA ASP A 406 -12.16 2.90 -0.45
C ASP A 406 -10.63 2.95 -0.26
N ILE A 407 -9.88 1.95 -0.75
CA ILE A 407 -8.41 2.00 -0.76
C ILE A 407 -7.91 3.13 -1.65
N VAL A 408 -8.49 3.30 -2.84
CA VAL A 408 -8.14 4.40 -3.76
C VAL A 408 -8.49 5.75 -3.15
N ALA A 409 -9.62 5.89 -2.47
CA ALA A 409 -10.00 7.12 -1.79
C ALA A 409 -9.02 7.44 -0.66
N GLY A 410 -8.62 6.44 0.14
CA GLY A 410 -7.53 6.60 1.11
C GLY A 410 -6.23 7.05 0.45
N ILE A 411 -5.86 6.44 -0.69
CA ILE A 411 -4.71 6.88 -1.48
C ILE A 411 -4.89 8.33 -1.95
N GLU A 412 -6.02 8.73 -2.53
CA GLU A 412 -6.26 10.09 -3.04
C GLU A 412 -6.26 11.15 -1.91
N VAL A 413 -6.82 10.83 -0.74
CA VAL A 413 -6.78 11.69 0.47
C VAL A 413 -5.35 11.89 0.94
N GLU A 414 -4.57 10.81 0.96
CA GLU A 414 -3.17 10.81 1.38
C GLU A 414 -2.21 11.32 0.30
N LEU A 415 -2.71 11.78 -0.86
CA LEU A 415 -1.92 12.43 -1.92
C LEU A 415 -2.28 13.93 -2.00
N PRO A 416 -2.06 14.72 -0.93
CA PRO A 416 -2.46 16.12 -0.88
C PRO A 416 -1.66 16.96 -1.90
N PRO A 417 -2.20 18.13 -2.29
CA PRO A 417 -1.42 19.11 -3.06
C PRO A 417 -0.12 19.45 -2.31
N ALA A 418 0.97 19.70 -3.05
CA ALA A 418 2.28 19.98 -2.44
C ALA A 418 2.36 21.43 -1.94
N CYS A 419 1.57 21.74 -0.90
CA CYS A 419 1.57 23.01 -0.22
C CYS A 419 2.92 23.23 0.48
N PHE A 420 3.57 24.36 0.24
CA PHE A 420 4.78 24.69 0.97
C PHE A 420 4.44 24.93 2.46
N PRO A 421 5.15 24.33 3.43
CA PRO A 421 4.66 24.17 4.81
C PRO A 421 4.79 25.44 5.65
N ALA A 422 5.36 26.49 5.09
CA ALA A 422 5.63 27.76 5.74
C ALA A 422 5.18 28.91 4.84
N CYS A 423 5.02 30.09 5.42
CA CYS A 423 4.73 31.28 4.64
C CYS A 423 5.96 31.68 3.81
N VAL A 424 5.85 31.63 2.48
CA VAL A 424 6.91 32.06 1.57
C VAL A 424 6.97 33.59 1.53
N LEU A 425 8.18 34.14 1.51
CA LEU A 425 8.39 35.58 1.46
C LEU A 425 7.87 36.16 0.14
N ASP A 426 7.04 37.20 0.24
CA ASP A 426 6.75 38.08 -0.88
C ASP A 426 7.86 39.13 -1.02
N LEU A 427 8.61 39.04 -2.13
CA LEU A 427 9.74 39.90 -2.45
C LEU A 427 9.31 41.32 -2.84
N ASP A 428 8.07 41.51 -3.31
CA ASP A 428 7.51 42.83 -3.62
C ASP A 428 6.01 42.93 -3.29
N ALA A 429 5.73 43.11 -1.99
CA ALA A 429 4.40 43.38 -1.45
C ALA A 429 3.68 44.64 -2.01
N SER A 430 4.23 45.34 -3.01
CA SER A 430 3.51 46.39 -3.75
C SER A 430 2.71 45.85 -4.93
N THR A 431 2.93 44.61 -5.34
CA THR A 431 2.14 43.92 -6.36
C THR A 431 1.04 43.07 -5.71
N GLU A 432 0.11 42.56 -6.51
CA GLU A 432 -0.93 41.63 -6.05
C GLU A 432 -0.50 40.16 -6.21
N ALA A 433 0.54 39.90 -7.01
CA ALA A 433 1.06 38.56 -7.24
C ALA A 433 2.13 38.24 -6.21
N LEU A 434 2.18 37.00 -5.73
CA LEU A 434 3.28 36.58 -4.86
C LEU A 434 4.58 36.57 -5.68
N GLU A 435 5.53 37.46 -5.38
CA GLU A 435 6.88 37.35 -5.90
C GLU A 435 7.74 36.55 -4.93
N PHE A 436 8.26 35.39 -5.33
CA PHE A 436 8.99 34.49 -4.42
C PHE A 436 10.36 34.11 -4.99
N SER A 437 11.19 33.52 -4.13
CA SER A 437 12.50 32.95 -4.47
C SER A 437 12.51 31.52 -3.95
N CYS A 438 12.39 30.56 -4.88
CA CYS A 438 12.42 29.13 -4.59
C CYS A 438 13.30 28.39 -5.60
N ASP A 439 14.05 27.42 -5.11
CA ASP A 439 14.80 26.46 -5.91
C ASP A 439 14.16 25.07 -5.73
N VAL A 440 13.84 24.39 -6.83
CA VAL A 440 13.38 23.00 -6.81
C VAL A 440 14.49 22.10 -7.31
N THR A 441 14.81 21.05 -6.55
CA THR A 441 15.86 20.09 -6.89
C THR A 441 15.32 18.67 -6.85
N GLN A 442 15.77 17.83 -7.77
CA GLN A 442 15.63 16.37 -7.66
C GLN A 442 16.97 15.76 -7.22
N SER A 443 16.93 14.88 -6.23
CA SER A 443 18.07 14.08 -5.78
C SER A 443 17.88 12.64 -6.21
N ALA A 444 18.89 12.07 -6.86
CA ALA A 444 18.91 10.67 -7.30
C ALA A 444 20.33 10.12 -7.14
N GLY A 445 20.52 9.00 -6.43
CA GLY A 445 21.86 8.45 -6.18
C GLY A 445 22.83 9.42 -5.49
N GLY A 446 22.31 10.35 -4.68
CA GLY A 446 23.09 11.38 -3.99
C GLY A 446 23.61 12.51 -4.89
N GLN A 447 23.09 12.65 -6.11
CA GLN A 447 23.31 13.81 -6.97
C GLN A 447 22.06 14.67 -7.04
N ASP A 448 22.24 15.96 -6.79
CA ASP A 448 21.16 16.94 -6.88
C ASP A 448 21.20 17.63 -8.24
N GLN A 449 20.05 17.71 -8.88
CA GLN A 449 19.83 18.42 -10.14
C GLN A 449 18.69 19.41 -9.95
N GLY A 450 18.93 20.68 -10.28
CA GLY A 450 17.88 21.69 -10.32
C GLY A 450 16.83 21.35 -11.38
N ILE A 451 15.56 21.47 -11.01
CA ILE A 451 14.42 21.37 -11.91
C ILE A 451 14.01 22.80 -12.26
N VAL A 452 13.83 23.06 -13.55
CA VAL A 452 13.43 24.40 -14.02
C VAL A 452 11.95 24.67 -13.78
N GLU A 453 11.57 25.93 -13.67
CA GLU A 453 10.16 26.32 -13.69
C GLU A 453 9.55 26.07 -15.09
N CYS A 454 8.29 25.65 -15.14
CA CYS A 454 7.56 25.45 -16.39
C CYS A 454 7.33 26.79 -17.11
N ALA A 455 7.31 26.76 -18.45
CA ALA A 455 7.03 27.96 -19.24
C ALA A 455 5.51 28.15 -19.37
N LEU A 456 5.01 29.38 -19.19
CA LEU A 456 3.61 29.69 -19.48
C LEU A 456 3.43 30.00 -20.98
N GLY A 457 2.78 29.09 -21.71
CA GLY A 457 2.43 29.20 -23.12
C GLY A 457 0.98 29.62 -23.37
N ASP A 458 0.60 29.68 -24.65
CA ASP A 458 -0.76 30.06 -25.08
C ASP A 458 -1.84 29.03 -24.66
N SER A 459 -1.42 27.78 -24.43
CA SER A 459 -2.27 26.64 -24.02
C SER A 459 -2.18 26.30 -22.53
N GLY A 460 -1.41 27.06 -21.74
CA GLY A 460 -1.14 26.78 -20.33
C GLY A 460 0.35 26.50 -20.07
N TRP A 461 0.64 25.83 -18.97
CA TRP A 461 2.00 25.48 -18.59
C TRP A 461 2.60 24.41 -19.50
N GLU A 462 3.84 24.63 -19.93
CA GLU A 462 4.56 23.79 -20.89
C GLU A 462 5.96 23.46 -20.39
N LEU A 463 6.38 22.21 -20.62
CA LEU A 463 7.73 21.74 -20.33
C LEU A 463 8.75 22.46 -21.22
N PRO A 464 9.76 23.14 -20.66
CA PRO A 464 10.77 23.82 -21.46
C PRO A 464 11.54 22.87 -22.38
N ALA A 465 11.91 23.36 -23.56
CA ALA A 465 12.57 22.55 -24.57
C ALA A 465 13.91 21.99 -24.07
N GLY A 466 14.04 20.66 -24.08
CA GLY A 466 15.25 19.95 -23.65
C GLY A 466 15.18 19.41 -22.22
N GLU A 467 14.19 19.82 -21.43
CA GLU A 467 14.04 19.42 -20.03
C GLU A 467 13.13 18.20 -19.90
N ASP A 468 13.43 17.29 -18.97
CA ASP A 468 12.62 16.10 -18.69
C ASP A 468 11.65 16.29 -17.51
N ALA A 469 11.82 17.37 -16.75
CA ALA A 469 10.91 17.80 -15.71
C ALA A 469 10.91 19.33 -15.58
N CYS A 470 9.78 19.90 -15.19
CA CYS A 470 9.66 21.27 -14.71
C CYS A 470 8.68 21.34 -13.53
N TRP A 471 8.67 22.45 -12.79
CA TRP A 471 7.70 22.68 -11.72
C TRP A 471 6.87 23.94 -11.98
N ILE A 472 5.65 23.94 -11.47
CA ILE A 472 4.71 25.06 -11.50
C ILE A 472 4.54 25.56 -10.07
N ALA A 473 4.60 26.87 -9.87
CA ALA A 473 4.13 27.53 -8.66
C ALA A 473 2.68 27.97 -8.83
N LYS A 474 1.80 27.47 -7.97
CA LYS A 474 0.42 27.94 -7.84
C LYS A 474 0.33 28.87 -6.65
N THR A 475 -0.35 30.01 -6.84
CA THR A 475 -0.51 31.06 -5.83
C THR A 475 -1.91 31.66 -5.92
N GLY A 476 -2.36 32.33 -4.86
CA GLY A 476 -3.64 33.03 -4.85
C GLY A 476 -4.82 32.12 -5.21
N ALA A 477 -5.54 32.45 -6.28
CA ALA A 477 -6.74 31.71 -6.72
C ALA A 477 -6.42 30.34 -7.35
N ASP A 478 -5.16 30.08 -7.71
CA ASP A 478 -4.73 28.81 -8.28
C ASP A 478 -4.32 27.79 -7.20
N LEU A 479 -4.23 28.20 -5.93
CA LEU A 479 -3.97 27.30 -4.81
C LEU A 479 -5.14 26.32 -4.62
N ALA A 480 -4.82 25.08 -4.32
CA ALA A 480 -5.78 24.10 -3.87
C ALA A 480 -6.45 24.54 -2.55
N GLU A 481 -7.74 24.21 -2.39
CA GLU A 481 -8.52 24.57 -1.20
C GLU A 481 -7.85 24.09 0.11
N ALA A 482 -7.18 22.93 0.08
CA ALA A 482 -6.43 22.41 1.22
C ALA A 482 -5.24 23.31 1.61
N CYS A 483 -4.48 23.84 0.64
CA CYS A 483 -3.38 24.76 0.92
C CYS A 483 -3.89 26.09 1.50
N VAL A 484 -5.02 26.58 1.01
CA VAL A 484 -5.67 27.79 1.55
C VAL A 484 -6.15 27.56 2.98
N ALA A 485 -6.76 26.40 3.27
CA ALA A 485 -7.23 26.06 4.61
C ALA A 485 -6.10 25.92 5.66
N GLU A 486 -4.87 25.69 5.20
CA GLU A 486 -3.65 25.65 6.01
C GLU A 486 -2.88 26.99 6.07
N ASP A 487 -3.47 28.08 5.58
CA ASP A 487 -2.83 29.40 5.48
C ASP A 487 -1.50 29.37 4.70
N ARG A 488 -1.42 28.56 3.65
CA ARG A 488 -0.24 28.52 2.74
C ARG A 488 -0.44 29.46 1.57
N ASN A 489 0.63 30.15 1.17
CA ASN A 489 0.62 31.06 0.02
C ASN A 489 1.28 30.50 -1.26
N LEU A 490 1.86 29.29 -1.19
CA LEU A 490 2.53 28.64 -2.32
C LEU A 490 2.24 27.13 -2.35
N GLU A 491 1.89 26.62 -3.52
CA GLU A 491 1.77 25.20 -3.85
C GLU A 491 2.66 24.88 -5.05
N PHE A 492 3.31 23.70 -5.03
CA PHE A 492 4.09 23.19 -6.14
C PHE A 492 3.34 22.09 -6.89
N GLU A 493 3.50 22.07 -8.21
CA GLU A 493 3.13 20.94 -9.06
C GLU A 493 4.33 20.55 -9.91
N LEU A 494 4.67 19.26 -9.98
CA LEU A 494 5.73 18.77 -10.85
C LEU A 494 5.13 18.26 -12.16
N VAL A 495 5.69 18.71 -13.27
CA VAL A 495 5.39 18.21 -14.60
C VAL A 495 6.61 17.45 -15.10
N ARG A 496 6.43 16.17 -15.44
CA ARG A 496 7.46 15.37 -16.09
C ARG A 496 7.11 15.12 -17.54
N ARG A 497 8.13 14.95 -18.38
CA ARG A 497 7.94 14.50 -19.75
C ARG A 497 7.33 13.08 -19.69
N PRO A 498 6.16 12.86 -20.31
CA PRO A 498 5.56 11.52 -20.35
C PRO A 498 6.53 10.50 -20.96
N GLY A 499 6.61 9.32 -20.37
CA GLY A 499 7.42 8.23 -20.90
C GLY A 499 8.93 8.34 -20.62
N VAL A 500 9.36 9.29 -19.79
CA VAL A 500 10.75 9.35 -19.29
C VAL A 500 10.85 8.55 -18.00
N ALA A 501 11.76 7.57 -18.00
CA ALA A 501 12.02 6.73 -16.83
C ALA A 501 12.58 7.54 -15.68
N VAL A 502 12.00 7.35 -14.49
CA VAL A 502 12.42 7.98 -13.24
C VAL A 502 12.94 6.88 -12.32
N PRO A 503 14.18 6.96 -11.80
CA PRO A 503 14.66 6.01 -10.81
C PRO A 503 13.77 5.98 -9.56
N GLY A 504 13.58 4.81 -8.95
CA GLY A 504 12.68 4.65 -7.80
C GLY A 504 13.07 5.45 -6.55
N ASP A 505 14.35 5.81 -6.41
CA ASP A 505 14.91 6.58 -5.29
C ASP A 505 14.93 8.10 -5.54
N VAL A 506 14.34 8.58 -6.64
CA VAL A 506 14.24 10.02 -6.88
C VAL A 506 13.38 10.66 -5.81
N VAL A 507 13.95 11.66 -5.15
CA VAL A 507 13.26 12.57 -4.22
C VAL A 507 13.31 13.97 -4.81
N VAL A 508 12.19 14.70 -4.76
CA VAL A 508 12.15 16.11 -5.16
C VAL A 508 12.02 16.96 -3.90
N SER A 509 12.68 18.11 -3.87
CA SER A 509 12.60 19.07 -2.78
C SER A 509 12.51 20.50 -3.31
N ALA A 510 11.82 21.35 -2.57
CA ALA A 510 11.79 22.80 -2.79
C ALA A 510 12.42 23.49 -1.58
N GLU A 511 13.25 24.47 -1.84
CA GLU A 511 13.77 25.40 -0.85
C GLU A 511 13.32 26.81 -1.21
N CYS A 512 12.66 27.50 -0.28
CA CYS A 512 12.14 28.85 -0.49
C CYS A 512 12.63 29.81 0.59
N GLU A 513 12.72 31.09 0.23
CA GLU A 513 12.90 32.18 1.19
C GLU A 513 11.63 32.35 2.05
N LEU A 514 11.79 32.32 3.37
CA LEU A 514 10.65 32.39 4.30
C LEU A 514 10.28 33.82 4.66
N SER A 515 8.98 34.05 4.81
CA SER A 515 8.45 35.33 5.27
C SER A 515 8.86 35.61 6.72
N SER A 516 9.45 36.78 6.95
CA SER A 516 9.67 37.31 8.31
C SER A 516 8.40 37.95 8.92
N ARG A 517 7.31 38.03 8.15
CA ARG A 517 6.01 38.62 8.54
C ARG A 517 4.84 37.80 8.00
N PRO A 518 4.63 36.56 8.48
CA PRO A 518 3.61 35.66 7.93
C PRO A 518 2.19 36.25 7.91
N SER A 519 1.84 37.07 8.90
CA SER A 519 0.53 37.72 8.99
C SER A 519 0.23 38.73 7.86
N ILE A 520 1.25 39.14 7.11
CA ILE A 520 1.12 40.04 5.96
C ILE A 520 1.15 39.23 4.67
N ASP A 521 2.11 38.30 4.55
CA ASP A 521 2.41 37.62 3.29
C ASP A 521 1.51 36.38 3.03
N CYS A 522 0.88 35.82 4.07
CA CYS A 522 -0.06 34.71 3.97
C CYS A 522 -1.47 35.02 4.48
N GLY A 523 -1.69 36.23 5.03
CA GLY A 523 -2.93 36.60 5.72
C GLY A 523 -2.94 36.20 7.21
N GLU A 524 -3.93 36.68 7.96
CA GLU A 524 -4.23 36.17 9.31
C GLU A 524 -5.24 35.03 9.17
N GLY A 525 -4.87 33.82 9.61
CA GLY A 525 -5.79 32.69 9.78
C GLY A 525 -6.90 32.95 10.80
#